data_AF-A0A7Z1PDF6-F1
#
_entry.id   AF-A0A7Z1PDF6-F1
#
_cell.length_a   1.000
_cell.length_b   1.000
_cell.length_c   1.000
_cell.angle_alpha   90.00
_cell.angle_beta   90.00
_cell.angle_gamma   90.00
#
_symmetry.space_group_name_H-M   'P 1'
#
loop_
_entity.id
_entity.type
_entity.pdbx_description
1 polymer ?
#
loop_
_entity_poly.entity_id
_entity_poly.type
_entity_poly.pdbx_seq_one_letter_code
_entity_poly.pdbx_strand_id
1 'polypeptide(L)'
;MTRENQYQDEDSGVLLYHNPETRETEILIDEHRRNQSTVQTSVMRLLGEHARSSTRFVSRSVLQNCRQAQVRQAASGEPGLSLKDLTDVSQRQAEVLGYFQTARQIGSSDIHVTTSPGLTRIEMRVHG
;
A
#
# COMPACT_ATOMS: atom_id res chain seq x y z
N MET A 1 -7.40 -20.58 8.55
CA MET A 1 -8.26 -19.61 7.83
C MET A 1 -7.45 -19.08 6.66
N THR A 2 -8.03 -19.18 5.47
CA THR A 2 -7.44 -19.31 4.13
C THR A 2 -6.54 -18.14 3.74
N ARG A 3 -5.24 -18.41 3.57
CA ARG A 3 -4.31 -17.59 2.80
C ARG A 3 -4.40 -18.02 1.33
N GLU A 4 -5.44 -17.57 0.64
CA GLU A 4 -5.43 -17.58 -0.82
C GLU A 4 -4.63 -16.36 -1.27
N ASN A 5 -3.31 -16.50 -1.22
CA ASN A 5 -2.41 -15.54 -1.85
C ASN A 5 -2.64 -15.65 -3.36
N GLN A 6 -3.36 -14.65 -3.85
CA GLN A 6 -3.65 -14.40 -5.25
C GLN A 6 -2.38 -14.59 -6.09
N TYR A 7 -2.34 -15.67 -6.87
CA TYR A 7 -1.56 -15.67 -8.09
C TYR A 7 -2.15 -14.58 -8.98
N GLN A 8 -1.63 -13.35 -8.88
CA GLN A 8 -1.83 -12.36 -9.91
C GLN A 8 -1.22 -12.94 -11.19
N ASP A 9 -2.06 -13.49 -12.05
CA ASP A 9 -1.69 -14.01 -13.36
C ASP A 9 -0.85 -12.97 -14.11
N GLU A 10 0.38 -13.34 -14.51
CA GLU A 10 1.40 -12.44 -15.06
C GLU A 10 0.94 -11.71 -16.33
N ASP A 11 -0.13 -12.19 -16.97
CA ASP A 11 -0.70 -11.64 -18.20
C ASP A 11 -2.22 -11.31 -18.09
N SER A 12 -2.71 -10.99 -16.88
CA SER A 12 -4.13 -10.65 -16.66
C SER A 12 -4.60 -9.33 -17.29
N GLY A 13 -3.70 -8.47 -17.76
CA GLY A 13 -4.04 -7.16 -18.34
C GLY A 13 -4.63 -6.15 -17.33
N VAL A 14 -4.66 -6.50 -16.04
CA VAL A 14 -5.14 -5.67 -14.94
C VAL A 14 -4.22 -5.83 -13.74
N LEU A 15 -3.98 -4.78 -12.98
CA LEU A 15 -3.17 -4.81 -11.76
C LEU A 15 -3.76 -3.87 -10.72
N LEU A 16 -3.98 -4.37 -9.50
CA LEU A 16 -4.13 -3.51 -8.33
C LEU A 16 -2.74 -3.03 -7.94
N TYR A 17 -2.49 -1.73 -8.03
CA TYR A 17 -1.19 -1.12 -7.81
C TYR A 17 -1.22 -0.17 -6.63
N HIS A 18 -0.33 -0.40 -5.68
CA HIS A 18 -0.05 0.54 -4.60
C HIS A 18 1.05 1.49 -5.05
N ASN A 19 0.70 2.74 -5.32
CA ASN A 19 1.65 3.74 -5.76
C ASN A 19 2.53 4.19 -4.57
N PRO A 20 3.84 3.95 -4.57
CA PRO A 20 4.70 4.29 -3.44
C PRO A 20 4.90 5.81 -3.27
N GLU A 21 4.72 6.58 -4.34
CA GLU A 21 4.91 8.04 -4.32
C GLU A 21 3.69 8.75 -3.74
N THR A 22 2.48 8.36 -4.17
CA THR A 22 1.22 8.99 -3.74
C THR A 22 0.58 8.29 -2.55
N ARG A 23 1.02 7.06 -2.24
CA ARG A 23 0.40 6.13 -1.25
C ARG A 23 -1.04 5.74 -1.57
N GLU A 24 -1.50 6.03 -2.79
CA GLU A 24 -2.83 5.67 -3.25
C GLU A 24 -2.84 4.28 -3.88
N THR A 25 -4.01 3.65 -3.87
CA THR A 25 -4.23 2.37 -4.55
C THR A 25 -5.00 2.62 -5.85
N GLU A 26 -4.40 2.24 -6.97
CA GLU A 26 -4.93 2.42 -8.31
C GLU A 26 -5.21 1.05 -8.97
N ILE A 27 -6.21 0.98 -9.84
CA ILE A 27 -6.45 -0.16 -10.73
C ILE A 27 -5.88 0.20 -12.10
N LEU A 28 -4.77 -0.43 -12.46
CA LEU A 28 -4.12 -0.25 -13.77
C LEU A 28 -4.70 -1.24 -14.76
N ILE A 29 -5.05 -0.76 -15.95
CA ILE A 29 -5.72 -1.53 -17.00
C ILE A 29 -4.91 -1.41 -18.29
N ASP A 30 -4.62 -2.53 -18.96
CA ASP A 30 -3.96 -2.52 -20.27
C ASP A 30 -4.88 -1.87 -21.31
N GLU A 31 -4.46 -0.71 -21.81
CA GLU A 31 -5.23 0.09 -22.76
C GLU A 31 -5.62 -0.70 -24.03
N HIS A 32 -4.75 -1.60 -24.48
CA HIS A 32 -4.96 -2.39 -25.71
C HIS A 32 -5.87 -3.60 -25.49
N ARG A 33 -6.05 -4.01 -24.23
CA ARG A 33 -6.88 -5.16 -23.86
C ARG A 33 -8.17 -4.76 -23.13
N ARG A 34 -8.43 -3.46 -22.99
CA ARG A 34 -9.61 -2.94 -22.28
C ARG A 34 -10.95 -3.51 -22.74
N ASN A 35 -11.10 -3.88 -24.01
CA ASN A 35 -12.35 -4.43 -24.54
C ASN A 35 -12.47 -5.96 -24.37
N GLN A 36 -11.45 -6.63 -23.84
CA GLN A 36 -11.50 -8.06 -23.59
C GLN A 36 -12.40 -8.35 -22.39
N SER A 37 -13.28 -9.33 -22.53
CA SER A 37 -14.24 -9.71 -21.48
C SER A 37 -13.55 -10.11 -20.18
N THR A 38 -12.42 -10.82 -20.26
CA THR A 38 -11.63 -11.25 -19.09
C THR A 38 -11.06 -10.07 -18.30
N VAL A 39 -10.57 -9.04 -19.00
CA VAL A 39 -10.07 -7.80 -18.42
C VAL A 39 -11.21 -7.03 -17.76
N GLN A 40 -12.35 -6.88 -18.45
CA GLN A 40 -13.54 -6.21 -17.91
C GLN A 40 -14.08 -6.88 -16.64
N THR A 41 -14.20 -8.21 -16.63
CA THR A 41 -14.61 -8.97 -15.43
C THR A 41 -13.66 -8.72 -14.26
N SER A 42 -12.36 -8.70 -14.52
CA SER A 42 -11.34 -8.44 -13.49
C SER A 42 -11.41 -7.01 -12.95
N VAL A 43 -11.63 -6.03 -13.83
CA VAL A 43 -11.82 -4.61 -13.43
C VAL A 43 -13.05 -4.46 -12.56
N MET A 44 -14.20 -5.02 -12.96
CA MET A 44 -15.44 -4.92 -12.18
C MET A 44 -15.32 -5.58 -10.81
N ARG A 45 -14.64 -6.73 -10.74
CA ARG A 45 -14.33 -7.39 -9.47
C ARG A 45 -13.49 -6.48 -8.56
N LEU A 46 -12.41 -5.91 -9.08
CA LEU A 46 -11.52 -5.03 -8.31
C LEU A 46 -12.18 -3.72 -7.89
N LEU A 47 -13.05 -3.14 -8.72
CA LEU A 47 -13.84 -1.97 -8.35
C LEU A 47 -14.84 -2.27 -7.24
N GLY A 48 -15.42 -3.48 -7.23
CA GLY A 48 -16.29 -3.95 -6.15
C GLY A 48 -15.53 -4.16 -4.83
N GLU A 49 -14.31 -4.69 -4.89
CA GLU A 49 -13.45 -4.91 -3.71
C GLU A 49 -12.80 -3.61 -3.20
N HIS A 50 -12.51 -2.67 -4.10
CA HIS A 50 -11.76 -1.44 -3.83
C HIS A 50 -12.49 -0.19 -4.35
N ALA A 51 -13.67 0.07 -3.81
CA ALA A 51 -14.57 1.13 -4.30
C ALA A 51 -14.01 2.58 -4.29
N ARG A 52 -12.90 2.83 -3.58
CA ARG A 52 -12.23 4.15 -3.53
C ARG A 52 -11.00 4.25 -4.44
N SER A 53 -10.62 3.16 -5.13
CA SER A 53 -9.45 3.16 -6.00
C SER A 53 -9.73 3.86 -7.32
N SER A 54 -8.80 4.72 -7.74
CA SER A 54 -8.82 5.32 -9.06
C SER A 54 -8.45 4.30 -10.13
N THR A 55 -8.93 4.48 -11.35
CA THR A 55 -8.63 3.61 -12.50
C THR A 55 -7.77 4.34 -13.51
N ARG A 56 -6.75 3.67 -14.06
CA ARG A 56 -5.87 4.26 -15.08
C ARG A 56 -5.57 3.27 -16.19
N PHE A 57 -5.76 3.72 -17.44
CA PHE A 57 -5.32 2.97 -18.62
C PHE A 57 -3.82 3.20 -18.85
N VAL A 58 -3.08 2.12 -19.07
CA VAL A 58 -1.63 2.15 -19.23
C VAL A 58 -1.20 1.18 -20.32
N SER A 59 0.00 1.38 -20.86
CA SER A 59 0.61 0.41 -21.76
C SER A 59 0.99 -0.89 -21.04
N ARG A 60 1.13 -1.98 -21.80
CA ARG A 60 1.61 -3.26 -21.28
C ARG A 60 2.96 -3.15 -20.57
N SER A 61 3.88 -2.32 -21.08
CA SER A 61 5.20 -2.12 -20.48
C SER A 61 5.13 -1.47 -19.10
N VAL A 62 4.24 -0.49 -18.92
CA VAL A 62 4.01 0.15 -17.62
C VAL A 62 3.42 -0.86 -16.63
N LEU A 63 2.43 -1.65 -17.05
CA LEU A 63 1.83 -2.72 -16.24
C LEU A 63 2.89 -3.72 -15.73
N GLN A 64 3.79 -4.15 -16.61
CA GLN A 64 4.88 -5.06 -16.27
C GLN A 64 5.89 -4.42 -15.31
N ASN A 65 6.26 -3.16 -15.53
CA ASN A 65 7.16 -2.44 -14.63
C ASN A 65 6.57 -2.28 -13.22
N CYS A 66 5.29 -1.89 -13.12
CA CYS A 66 4.58 -1.78 -11.84
C CYS A 66 4.46 -3.13 -11.11
N ARG A 67 4.24 -4.21 -11.85
CA ARG A 67 4.21 -5.58 -11.29
C ARG A 67 5.59 -5.98 -10.77
N GLN A 68 6.65 -5.76 -11.53
CA GLN A 68 8.01 -6.02 -11.08
C GLN A 68 8.39 -5.17 -9.87
N ALA A 69 7.94 -3.91 -9.81
CA ALA A 69 8.15 -3.06 -8.64
C ALA A 69 7.44 -3.63 -7.40
N GLN A 70 6.17 -4.06 -7.52
CA GLN A 70 5.46 -4.72 -6.42
C GLN A 70 6.11 -6.04 -5.99
N VAL A 71 6.54 -6.86 -6.95
CA VAL A 71 7.26 -8.11 -6.65
C VAL A 71 8.58 -7.81 -5.96
N ARG A 72 9.34 -6.81 -6.40
CA ARG A 72 10.58 -6.39 -5.73
C ARG A 72 10.32 -5.86 -4.33
N GLN A 73 9.23 -5.13 -4.11
CA GLN A 73 8.81 -4.67 -2.78
C GLN A 73 8.34 -5.82 -1.87
N ALA A 74 7.68 -6.83 -2.43
CA ALA A 74 7.23 -8.01 -1.70
C ALA A 74 8.40 -8.98 -1.41
N ALA A 75 9.31 -9.16 -2.37
CA ALA A 75 10.49 -10.01 -2.29
C ALA A 75 11.62 -9.37 -1.48
N SER A 76 11.69 -8.02 -1.43
CA SER A 76 12.60 -7.35 -0.50
C SER A 76 12.25 -7.68 0.94
N GLY A 77 11.02 -8.11 1.24
CA GLY A 77 10.63 -8.67 2.54
C GLY A 77 10.84 -7.76 3.75
N GLU A 78 11.44 -6.59 3.55
CA GLU A 78 11.70 -5.59 4.56
C GLU A 78 10.33 -5.05 4.98
N PRO A 79 9.86 -5.40 6.19
CA PRO A 79 8.86 -4.56 6.80
C PRO A 79 9.49 -3.18 6.82
N GLY A 80 8.75 -2.12 6.45
CA GLY A 80 9.26 -0.78 6.72
C GLY A 80 9.83 -0.74 8.14
N LEU A 81 11.05 -0.20 8.28
CA LEU A 81 11.91 -0.23 9.48
C LEU A 81 11.16 -0.72 10.74
N SER A 82 11.35 -1.99 11.11
CA SER A 82 10.80 -2.49 12.37
C SER A 82 11.74 -2.15 13.51
N LEU A 83 11.23 -2.02 14.74
CA LEU A 83 12.01 -1.62 15.92
C LEU A 83 13.27 -2.48 16.17
N LYS A 84 13.27 -3.73 15.70
CA LYS A 84 14.40 -4.68 15.79
C LYS A 84 15.49 -4.46 14.73
N ASP A 85 15.20 -3.73 13.65
CA ASP A 85 16.14 -3.46 12.55
C ASP A 85 17.03 -2.24 12.85
N LEU A 86 16.79 -1.58 13.98
CA LEU A 86 17.48 -0.38 14.40
C LEU A 86 18.48 -0.72 15.48
N THR A 87 19.65 -1.17 15.04
CA THR A 87 20.75 -1.58 15.90
C THR A 87 21.52 -0.40 16.51
N ASP A 88 21.30 0.82 16.01
CA ASP A 88 21.98 2.04 16.46
C ASP A 88 21.04 3.27 16.46
N VAL A 89 19.98 3.22 17.26
CA VAL A 89 19.05 4.35 17.43
C VAL A 89 19.06 4.88 18.84
N SER A 90 19.02 6.21 18.94
CA SER A 90 18.79 6.88 20.21
C SER A 90 17.44 6.47 20.81
N GLN A 91 17.34 6.49 22.14
CA GLN A 91 16.11 6.17 22.86
C GLN A 91 14.88 6.93 22.33
N ARG A 92 15.07 8.19 21.90
CA ARG A 92 14.01 9.04 21.33
C ARG A 92 13.53 8.55 19.97
N GLN A 93 14.42 8.04 19.13
CA GLN A 93 14.04 7.45 17.85
C GLN A 93 13.23 6.17 18.05
N ALA A 94 13.60 5.33 19.03
CA ALA A 94 12.83 4.15 19.40
C ALA A 94 11.41 4.50 19.89
N GLU A 95 11.26 5.56 20.69
CA GLU A 95 9.95 6.06 21.12
C GLU A 95 9.06 6.49 19.94
N VAL A 96 9.63 7.24 18.99
CA VAL A 96 8.91 7.68 17.78
C VAL A 96 8.36 6.49 16.99
N LEU A 97 9.15 5.42 16.89
CA LEU A 97 8.74 4.19 16.20
C LEU A 97 7.69 3.41 16.98
N GLY A 98 7.77 3.44 18.32
CA GLY A 98 6.72 2.94 19.19
C GLY A 98 5.35 3.56 18.87
N TYR A 99 5.28 4.85 18.56
CA TYR A 99 4.04 5.49 18.15
C TYR A 99 3.49 4.94 16.82
N PHE A 100 4.35 4.72 15.82
CA PHE A 100 3.93 4.11 14.55
C PHE A 100 3.45 2.67 14.72
N GLN A 101 4.14 1.87 15.54
CA GLN A 101 3.71 0.51 15.85
C GLN A 101 2.36 0.51 16.57
N THR A 102 2.18 1.41 17.53
CA THR A 102 0.92 1.57 18.27
C THR A 102 -0.23 1.96 17.34
N ALA A 103 -0.01 2.97 16.48
CA ALA A 103 -0.97 3.40 15.47
C ALA A 103 -1.43 2.25 14.56
N ARG A 104 -0.48 1.41 14.13
CA ARG A 104 -0.79 0.20 13.35
C ARG A 104 -1.62 -0.80 14.14
N GLN A 105 -1.28 -1.07 15.40
CA GLN A 105 -2.00 -2.02 16.25
C GLN A 105 -3.45 -1.61 16.50
N ILE A 106 -3.70 -0.31 16.68
CA ILE A 106 -5.04 0.23 16.95
C ILE A 106 -5.83 0.56 15.67
N GLY A 107 -5.25 0.36 14.48
CA GLY A 107 -5.92 0.67 13.21
C GLY A 107 -6.12 2.17 12.98
N SER A 108 -5.19 3.00 13.44
CA SER A 108 -5.22 4.46 13.23
C SER A 108 -4.98 4.81 11.77
N SER A 109 -5.77 5.74 11.22
CA SER A 109 -5.58 6.28 9.87
C SER A 109 -4.50 7.35 9.82
N ASP A 110 -4.40 8.16 10.88
CA ASP A 110 -3.47 9.30 10.97
C ASP A 110 -2.83 9.41 12.35
N ILE A 111 -1.64 10.00 12.40
CA ILE A 111 -0.95 10.41 13.64
C ILE A 111 -0.70 11.91 13.52
N HIS A 112 -1.31 12.70 14.41
CA HIS A 112 -1.11 14.14 14.49
C HIS A 112 -0.11 14.45 15.61
N VAL A 113 0.92 15.23 15.28
CA VAL A 113 1.92 15.68 16.24
C VAL A 113 1.85 17.20 16.34
N THR A 114 1.52 17.70 17.53
CA THR A 114 1.48 19.14 17.82
C THR A 114 2.54 19.47 18.87
N THR A 115 3.47 20.34 18.51
CA THR A 115 4.53 20.81 19.42
C THR A 115 4.21 22.21 19.90
N SER A 116 4.12 22.38 21.22
CA SER A 116 3.93 23.65 21.92
C SER A 116 5.09 23.87 22.90
N PRO A 117 5.32 25.11 23.39
CA PRO A 117 6.34 25.36 24.40
C PRO A 117 6.13 24.46 25.63
N GLY A 118 7.08 23.55 25.88
CA GLY A 118 7.04 22.63 27.02
C GLY A 118 6.08 21.43 26.89
N LEU A 119 5.38 21.26 25.76
CA LEU A 119 4.46 20.15 25.57
C LEU A 119 4.43 19.66 24.11
N THR A 120 4.66 18.37 23.92
CA THR A 120 4.36 17.69 22.65
C THR A 120 3.15 16.81 22.85
N ARG A 121 2.12 17.00 22.01
CA ARG A 121 0.92 16.18 21.99
C ARG A 121 0.94 15.28 20.75
N ILE A 122 0.67 14.00 20.94
CA ILE A 122 0.56 13.00 19.88
C ILE A 122 -0.85 12.43 19.94
N GLU A 123 -1.61 12.59 18.85
CA GLU A 123 -3.02 12.18 18.74
C GLU A 123 -3.16 11.19 17.59
N MET A 124 -3.89 10.09 17.80
CA MET A 124 -4.09 9.04 16.81
C MET A 124 -5.58 9.00 16.43
N ARG A 125 -5.87 9.03 15.13
CA ARG A 125 -7.24 8.99 14.61
C ARG A 125 -7.64 7.58 14.25
N VAL A 126 -8.47 6.96 15.10
CA VAL A 126 -8.96 5.60 14.89
C VAL A 126 -10.35 5.66 14.25
N HIS A 127 -10.56 4.91 13.17
CA HIS A 127 -11.83 4.81 12.42
C HIS A 127 -12.29 6.06 11.63
N GLY A 128 -11.44 7.09 11.51
CA GLY A 128 -11.66 8.25 10.62
C GLY A 128 -12.40 9.41 11.25
#